data_AF-A0A7Y7CCZ9-F1
#
_entry.id   AF-A0A7Y7CCZ9-F1
#
_cell.length_a   1.000
_cell.length_b   1.000
_cell.length_c   1.000
_cell.angle_alpha   90.00
_cell.angle_beta   90.00
_cell.angle_gamma   90.00
#
_symmetry.space_group_name_H-M   'P 1'
#
loop_
_entity.id
_entity.type
_entity.pdbx_description
1 polymer ?
#
loop_
_entity_poly.entity_id
_entity_poly.type
_entity_poly.pdbx_seq_one_letter_code
_entity_poly.pdbx_strand_id
1 'polypeptide(L)'
;MRVPPLAPDATSAVLVLDDGGEEARLLRTTTRPPDMEGVDTSGLAELRCSGSAQLSVAGFHDLVRRLEGVNAESLYVFDLRQESHGFLNGAAVSWYAESNWGAAGLSDEEALALEAGRLRLLARSRTARVGDAATVKRREPLVSTEWECREVHDEARAFELPPERYVRLPVTDHTRPRDETVERFIQKVRSLDEGAHVHLHCRGGKGRTATFMCLLDMLHNAGRLSLEALLARQARLGGYDLRKEADPTSRKAPYIAERRAFIERFHAYARENPGGAPLGWLAWLARRPLNPEHKG
;
A
#
# COMPACT_ATOMS: atom_id res chain seq x y z
N MET A 1 -11.29 12.21 7.99
CA MET A 1 -11.24 10.99 7.15
C MET A 1 -12.44 10.12 7.49
N ARG A 2 -13.14 9.59 6.49
CA ARG A 2 -14.19 8.58 6.64
C ARG A 2 -13.51 7.24 6.97
N VAL A 3 -13.96 6.61 8.04
CA VAL A 3 -13.46 5.30 8.47
C VAL A 3 -14.53 4.26 8.15
N PRO A 4 -14.21 3.20 7.38
CA PRO A 4 -15.16 2.13 7.17
C PRO A 4 -15.43 1.35 8.46
N PRO A 5 -16.66 0.82 8.64
CA PRO A 5 -16.94 -0.06 9.76
C PRO A 5 -16.10 -1.33 9.66
N LEU A 6 -15.76 -1.90 10.82
CA LEU A 6 -15.17 -3.23 10.90
C LEU A 6 -16.08 -4.23 10.18
N ALA A 7 -15.48 -5.13 9.40
CA ALA A 7 -16.25 -6.13 8.66
C ALA A 7 -17.02 -7.05 9.63
N PRO A 8 -18.29 -7.44 9.33
CA PRO A 8 -19.08 -8.31 10.22
C PRO A 8 -18.42 -9.68 10.48
N ASP A 9 -17.64 -10.16 9.51
CA ASP A 9 -16.89 -11.40 9.56
C ASP A 9 -15.42 -11.22 10.01
N ALA A 10 -15.05 -10.05 10.56
CA ALA A 10 -13.67 -9.76 10.96
C ALA A 10 -13.11 -10.74 12.00
N THR A 11 -13.94 -11.19 12.94
CA THR A 11 -13.54 -12.19 13.96
C THR A 11 -13.37 -13.59 13.38
N SER A 12 -14.08 -13.91 12.30
CA SER A 12 -14.02 -15.18 11.56
C SER A 12 -13.30 -15.04 10.22
N ALA A 13 -12.42 -14.04 10.07
CA ALA A 13 -11.74 -13.74 8.82
C ALA A 13 -10.98 -14.98 8.32
N VAL A 14 -11.18 -15.31 7.05
CA VAL A 14 -10.63 -16.53 6.44
C VAL A 14 -9.17 -16.29 6.09
N LEU A 15 -8.29 -17.24 6.44
CA LEU A 15 -6.91 -17.23 5.95
C LEU A 15 -6.93 -17.55 4.45
N VAL A 16 -6.46 -16.62 3.62
CA VAL A 16 -6.45 -16.78 2.16
C VAL A 16 -5.05 -16.63 1.59
N LEU A 17 -4.81 -17.27 0.45
CA LEU A 17 -3.61 -17.05 -0.35
C LEU A 17 -3.67 -15.68 -1.03
N ASP A 18 -2.63 -14.87 -0.83
CA ASP A 18 -2.44 -13.61 -1.55
C ASP A 18 -1.51 -13.77 -2.74
N ASP A 19 -0.40 -14.48 -2.54
CA ASP A 19 0.60 -14.76 -3.57
C ASP A 19 1.45 -15.99 -3.22
N GLY A 20 1.54 -16.94 -4.16
CA GLY A 20 2.44 -18.09 -4.06
C GLY A 20 3.28 -18.29 -5.32
N GLY A 21 3.32 -17.29 -6.19
CA GLY A 21 4.04 -17.34 -7.47
C GLY A 21 5.50 -16.92 -7.34
N GLU A 22 6.25 -17.09 -8.43
CA GLU A 22 7.68 -16.75 -8.48
C GLU A 22 7.95 -15.32 -8.97
N GLU A 23 6.94 -14.63 -9.49
CA GLU A 23 7.10 -13.32 -10.13
C GLU A 23 6.48 -12.17 -9.32
N ALA A 24 7.14 -11.02 -9.34
CA ALA A 24 6.60 -9.78 -8.78
C ALA A 24 5.43 -9.25 -9.65
N ARG A 25 4.20 -9.63 -9.30
CA ARG A 25 2.99 -9.24 -10.04
C ARG A 25 2.71 -7.73 -9.96
N LEU A 26 2.28 -7.17 -11.09
CA LEU A 26 1.99 -5.73 -11.24
C LEU A 26 3.18 -4.84 -10.84
N LEU A 27 4.41 -5.36 -10.97
CA LEU A 27 5.62 -4.58 -10.79
C LEU A 27 5.73 -3.50 -11.87
N ARG A 28 5.93 -2.27 -11.43
CA ARG A 28 6.32 -1.12 -12.24
C ARG A 28 7.37 -0.31 -11.50
N THR A 29 8.25 0.34 -12.24
CA THR A 29 9.35 1.13 -11.70
C THR A 29 9.47 2.46 -12.42
N THR A 30 9.82 3.51 -11.69
CA THR A 30 10.04 4.85 -12.23
C THR A 30 11.41 4.99 -12.91
N THR A 31 12.36 4.10 -12.61
CA THR A 31 13.70 4.08 -13.23
C THR A 31 13.72 3.40 -14.58
N ARG A 32 12.76 2.50 -14.83
CA ARG A 32 12.56 1.79 -16.10
C ARG A 32 11.05 1.72 -16.40
N PRO A 33 10.41 2.88 -16.65
CA PRO A 33 8.98 2.91 -16.92
C PRO A 33 8.67 2.21 -18.26
N PRO A 34 7.40 1.82 -18.50
CA PRO A 34 6.95 1.40 -19.83
C PRO A 34 7.02 2.58 -20.81
N ASP A 35 6.47 2.41 -22.02
CA ASP A 35 6.36 3.51 -22.96
C ASP A 35 5.49 4.66 -22.41
N MET A 36 6.13 5.82 -22.27
CA MET A 36 5.57 7.07 -21.74
C MET A 36 5.32 8.10 -22.84
N GLU A 37 5.15 7.69 -24.10
CA GLU A 37 4.86 8.61 -25.20
C GLU A 37 3.69 9.56 -24.86
N GLY A 38 3.93 10.86 -25.08
CA GLY A 38 2.97 11.93 -24.81
C GLY A 38 2.82 12.30 -23.33
N VAL A 39 3.64 11.77 -22.44
CA VAL A 39 3.58 12.01 -20.99
C VAL A 39 4.87 12.67 -20.50
N ASP A 40 4.75 13.68 -19.63
CA ASP A 40 5.90 14.33 -19.01
C ASP A 40 6.59 13.43 -17.97
N THR A 41 7.79 12.96 -18.31
CA THR A 41 8.63 12.08 -17.47
C THR A 41 9.69 12.84 -16.67
N SER A 42 9.70 14.17 -16.71
CA SER A 42 10.66 14.98 -15.96
C SER A 42 10.58 14.66 -14.47
N GLY A 43 11.71 14.27 -13.86
CA GLY A 43 11.74 13.92 -12.44
C GLY A 43 11.28 12.52 -12.05
N LEU A 44 10.88 11.69 -13.01
CA LEU A 44 10.30 10.40 -12.72
C LEU A 44 11.37 9.40 -12.27
N ALA A 45 12.49 9.32 -12.98
CA ALA A 45 13.57 8.38 -12.67
C ALA A 45 14.25 8.70 -11.32
N GLU A 46 14.32 9.99 -10.96
CA GLU A 46 14.89 10.51 -9.72
C GLU A 46 14.09 10.07 -8.48
N LEU A 47 12.83 9.64 -8.63
CA LEU A 47 12.04 9.08 -7.53
C LEU A 47 12.61 7.76 -7.01
N ARG A 48 13.39 7.03 -7.83
CA ARG A 48 13.91 5.69 -7.52
C ARG A 48 12.86 4.81 -6.82
N CYS A 49 11.71 4.68 -7.46
CA CYS A 49 10.53 4.10 -6.86
C CYS A 49 10.00 2.95 -7.70
N SER A 50 9.54 1.89 -7.04
CA SER A 50 8.75 0.84 -7.67
C SER A 50 7.51 0.53 -6.84
N GLY A 51 6.58 -0.19 -7.44
CA GLY A 51 5.56 -0.84 -6.65
C GLY A 51 5.01 -2.09 -7.30
N SER A 52 4.34 -2.93 -6.50
CA SER A 52 3.72 -4.18 -6.96
C SER A 52 2.45 -4.52 -6.17
N ALA A 53 1.83 -5.65 -6.51
CA ALA A 53 0.94 -6.38 -5.60
C ALA A 53 1.74 -7.08 -4.48
N GLN A 54 1.04 -7.76 -3.56
CA GLN A 54 1.69 -8.58 -2.55
C GLN A 54 2.61 -9.60 -3.21
N LEU A 55 3.80 -9.77 -2.63
CA LEU A 55 4.84 -10.69 -3.08
C LEU A 55 4.89 -11.91 -2.15
N SER A 56 5.06 -13.09 -2.73
CA SER A 56 5.66 -14.24 -2.02
C SER A 56 7.16 -13.98 -1.75
N VAL A 57 7.82 -14.87 -0.99
CA VAL A 57 9.29 -14.81 -0.82
C VAL A 57 10.00 -14.94 -2.17
N ALA A 58 9.56 -15.86 -3.03
CA ALA A 58 10.12 -16.00 -4.38
C ALA A 58 9.89 -14.74 -5.25
N GLY A 59 8.69 -14.17 -5.17
CA GLY A 59 8.35 -12.91 -5.85
C GLY A 59 9.17 -11.71 -5.36
N PHE A 60 9.57 -11.69 -4.09
CA PHE A 60 10.48 -10.68 -3.56
C PHE A 60 11.91 -10.83 -4.12
N HIS A 61 12.41 -12.06 -4.25
CA HIS A 61 13.68 -12.30 -4.94
C HIS A 61 13.61 -11.88 -6.42
N ASP A 62 12.48 -12.12 -7.10
CA ASP A 62 12.25 -11.61 -8.47
C ASP A 62 12.24 -10.08 -8.54
N LEU A 63 11.57 -9.42 -7.60
CA LEU A 63 11.60 -7.96 -7.48
C LEU A 63 13.04 -7.45 -7.41
N VAL A 64 13.83 -7.95 -6.46
CA VAL A 64 15.23 -7.50 -6.27
C VAL A 64 16.04 -7.70 -7.55
N ARG A 65 15.91 -8.86 -8.19
CA ARG A 65 16.58 -9.17 -9.47
C ARG A 65 16.20 -8.18 -10.57
N ARG A 66 14.92 -7.78 -10.64
CA ARG A 66 14.37 -6.85 -11.64
C ARG A 66 14.60 -5.37 -11.30
N LEU A 67 15.12 -5.04 -10.13
CA LEU A 67 15.49 -3.66 -9.78
C LEU A 67 16.98 -3.36 -10.07
N GLU A 68 17.63 -4.09 -10.99
CA GLU A 68 19.00 -3.89 -11.50
C GLU A 68 19.74 -2.64 -10.98
N GLY A 69 20.78 -2.86 -10.17
CA GLY A 69 21.54 -1.78 -9.54
C GLY A 69 21.00 -1.32 -8.18
N VAL A 70 19.86 -1.87 -7.73
CA VAL A 70 19.38 -1.78 -6.35
C VAL A 70 19.79 -3.04 -5.60
N ASN A 71 20.57 -2.89 -4.54
CA ASN A 71 20.87 -3.96 -3.60
C ASN A 71 19.82 -3.97 -2.46
N ALA A 72 19.71 -5.09 -1.75
CA ALA A 72 18.78 -5.21 -0.62
C ALA A 72 19.02 -4.14 0.47
N GLU A 73 20.28 -3.69 0.62
CA GLU A 73 20.67 -2.68 1.61
C GLU A 73 20.17 -1.27 1.29
N SER A 74 19.94 -0.94 0.01
CA SER A 74 19.40 0.36 -0.43
C SER A 74 17.88 0.32 -0.68
N LEU A 75 17.26 -0.85 -0.55
CA LEU A 75 15.83 -1.03 -0.75
C LEU A 75 15.05 -0.77 0.54
N TYR A 76 14.11 0.18 0.49
CA TYR A 76 13.10 0.33 1.52
C TYR A 76 11.78 -0.24 1.04
N VAL A 77 11.20 -1.17 1.80
CA VAL A 77 9.88 -1.74 1.51
C VAL A 77 8.85 -1.04 2.38
N PHE A 78 7.90 -0.38 1.73
CA PHE A 78 6.76 0.26 2.35
C PHE A 78 5.53 -0.63 2.16
N ASP A 79 5.14 -1.30 3.24
CA ASP A 79 3.93 -2.09 3.32
C ASP A 79 2.75 -1.21 3.74
N LEU A 80 1.79 -1.06 2.83
CA LEU A 80 0.62 -0.20 2.99
C LEU A 80 -0.61 -0.94 3.55
N ARG A 81 -0.46 -2.19 3.98
CA ARG A 81 -1.58 -3.07 4.36
C ARG A 81 -1.97 -2.90 5.82
N GLN A 82 -3.26 -2.62 6.07
CA GLN A 82 -3.81 -2.64 7.42
C GLN A 82 -4.29 -4.03 7.82
N GLU A 83 -4.82 -4.79 6.85
CA GLU A 83 -5.26 -6.16 7.06
C GLU A 83 -4.10 -7.03 7.59
N SER A 84 -4.40 -7.91 8.54
CA SER A 84 -3.42 -8.85 9.06
C SER A 84 -2.94 -9.78 7.96
N HIS A 85 -1.63 -9.88 7.80
CA HIS A 85 -1.00 -10.74 6.81
C HIS A 85 0.34 -11.27 7.30
N GLY A 86 0.92 -12.17 6.53
CA GLY A 86 2.25 -12.72 6.74
C GLY A 86 2.51 -13.85 5.76
N PHE A 87 3.38 -14.77 6.15
CA PHE A 87 3.90 -15.80 5.27
C PHE A 87 3.71 -17.18 5.88
N LEU A 88 3.34 -18.14 5.04
CA LEU A 88 3.21 -19.56 5.35
C LEU A 88 3.99 -20.34 4.30
N ASN A 89 5.08 -20.98 4.70
CA ASN A 89 6.00 -21.75 3.83
C ASN A 89 6.45 -20.93 2.60
N GLY A 90 6.77 -19.65 2.80
CA GLY A 90 7.21 -18.72 1.75
C GLY A 90 6.09 -18.11 0.89
N ALA A 91 4.85 -18.60 0.98
CA ALA A 91 3.70 -17.99 0.32
C ALA A 91 3.11 -16.86 1.18
N ALA A 92 2.69 -15.78 0.55
CA ALA A 92 2.02 -14.68 1.23
C ALA A 92 0.54 -15.00 1.47
N VAL A 93 0.10 -14.81 2.70
CA VAL A 93 -1.27 -15.08 3.17
C VAL A 93 -1.83 -13.90 3.95
N SER A 94 -3.15 -13.75 3.98
CA SER A 94 -3.83 -12.77 4.84
C SER A 94 -5.14 -13.27 5.43
N TRP A 95 -5.57 -12.66 6.53
CA TRP A 95 -6.88 -12.89 7.12
C TRP A 95 -7.90 -11.98 6.45
N TYR A 96 -8.55 -12.50 5.42
CA TYR A 96 -9.49 -11.76 4.61
C TYR A 96 -10.89 -11.79 5.20
N ALA A 97 -11.41 -10.59 5.49
CA ALA A 97 -12.80 -10.35 5.84
C ALA A 97 -13.47 -9.54 4.71
N GLU A 98 -14.78 -9.37 4.78
CA GLU A 98 -15.54 -8.65 3.76
C GLU A 98 -14.89 -7.29 3.42
N SER A 99 -14.76 -7.03 2.11
CA SER A 99 -14.11 -5.82 1.56
C SER A 99 -12.65 -5.61 1.96
N ASN A 100 -11.98 -6.64 2.50
CA ASN A 100 -10.63 -6.53 3.08
C ASN A 100 -10.57 -5.59 4.30
N TRP A 101 -11.67 -5.49 5.05
CA TRP A 101 -11.84 -4.57 6.19
C TRP A 101 -11.78 -5.27 7.55
N GLY A 102 -11.03 -6.35 7.65
CA GLY A 102 -10.91 -7.14 8.89
C GLY A 102 -10.18 -6.45 10.05
N ALA A 103 -9.56 -5.30 9.79
CA ALA A 103 -8.91 -4.43 10.77
C ALA A 103 -9.38 -2.96 10.63
N ALA A 104 -10.45 -2.70 9.89
CA ALA A 104 -10.98 -1.35 9.71
C ALA A 104 -11.44 -0.78 11.06
N GLY A 105 -11.14 0.50 11.31
CA GLY A 105 -11.46 1.17 12.56
C GLY A 105 -10.43 0.99 13.68
N LEU A 106 -9.53 0.02 13.57
CA LEU A 106 -8.46 -0.17 14.55
C LEU A 106 -7.38 0.93 14.45
N SER A 107 -6.75 1.23 15.58
CA SER A 107 -5.47 1.95 15.61
C SER A 107 -4.38 1.11 14.93
N ASP A 108 -3.22 1.74 14.61
CA ASP A 108 -2.10 0.96 14.07
C ASP A 108 -1.62 -0.09 15.07
N GLU A 109 -1.53 0.26 16.36
CA GLU A 109 -1.09 -0.64 17.42
C GLU A 109 -2.01 -1.86 17.54
N GLU A 110 -3.33 -1.65 17.55
CA GLU A 110 -4.30 -2.74 17.60
C GLU A 110 -4.26 -3.63 16.34
N ALA A 111 -4.11 -3.04 15.16
CA ALA A 111 -4.01 -3.80 13.91
C ALA A 111 -2.75 -4.70 13.88
N LEU A 112 -1.61 -4.16 14.33
CA LEU A 112 -0.34 -4.89 14.44
C LEU A 112 -0.39 -5.96 15.54
N ALA A 113 -1.01 -5.67 16.69
CA ALA A 113 -1.21 -6.64 17.75
C ALA A 113 -2.11 -7.80 17.31
N LEU A 114 -3.18 -7.51 16.55
CA LEU A 114 -4.06 -8.51 15.95
C LEU A 114 -3.30 -9.40 14.96
N GLU A 115 -2.47 -8.81 14.09
CA GLU A 115 -1.62 -9.55 13.16
C GLU A 115 -0.62 -10.46 13.89
N ALA A 116 0.11 -9.92 14.87
CA ALA A 116 1.06 -10.69 15.65
C ALA A 116 0.38 -11.86 16.39
N GLY A 117 -0.81 -11.65 16.95
CA GLY A 117 -1.60 -12.71 17.57
C GLY A 117 -1.99 -13.81 16.58
N ARG A 118 -2.48 -13.42 15.40
CA ARG A 118 -2.86 -14.34 14.32
C ARG A 118 -1.68 -15.17 13.81
N LEU A 119 -0.52 -14.55 13.58
CA LEU A 119 0.70 -15.24 13.17
C LEU A 119 1.21 -16.20 14.25
N ARG A 120 1.16 -15.82 15.54
CA ARG A 120 1.53 -16.73 16.64
C ARG A 120 0.64 -17.97 16.71
N LEU A 121 -0.67 -17.82 16.47
CA LEU A 121 -1.60 -18.96 16.43
C LEU A 121 -1.32 -19.85 15.23
N LEU A 122 -1.09 -19.26 14.06
CA LEU A 122 -0.73 -20.00 12.84
C LEU A 122 0.57 -20.80 13.04
N ALA A 123 1.60 -20.19 13.62
CA ALA A 123 2.90 -20.82 13.90
C ALA A 123 2.83 -21.98 14.91
N ARG A 124 1.80 -22.02 15.75
CA ARG A 124 1.56 -23.10 16.74
C ARG A 124 0.64 -24.19 16.21
N SER A 125 0.01 -23.96 15.07
CA SER A 125 -0.89 -24.93 14.44
C SER A 125 -0.09 -25.98 13.68
N ARG A 126 -0.57 -27.22 13.60
CA ARG A 126 0.06 -28.24 12.74
C ARG A 126 -0.32 -28.04 11.29
N THR A 127 -1.60 -27.76 11.05
CA THR A 127 -2.17 -27.48 9.74
C THR A 127 -3.04 -26.23 9.79
N ALA A 128 -3.24 -25.60 8.64
CA ALA A 128 -4.18 -24.51 8.45
C ALA A 128 -4.94 -24.68 7.13
N ARG A 129 -6.20 -24.27 7.10
CA ARG A 129 -6.97 -24.19 5.86
C ARG A 129 -6.68 -22.85 5.19
N VAL A 130 -6.13 -22.89 3.99
CA VAL A 130 -5.85 -21.71 3.16
C VAL A 130 -6.88 -21.66 2.04
N GLY A 131 -7.67 -20.59 2.04
CA GLY A 131 -8.74 -20.34 1.08
C GLY A 131 -8.29 -19.60 -0.18
N ASP A 132 -9.09 -19.69 -1.24
CA ASP A 132 -9.00 -18.79 -2.40
C ASP A 132 -9.71 -17.46 -2.08
N ALA A 133 -8.98 -16.35 -2.15
CA ALA A 133 -9.54 -15.03 -1.95
C ALA A 133 -10.62 -14.66 -2.97
N ALA A 134 -10.59 -15.24 -4.16
CA ALA A 134 -11.58 -14.96 -5.21
C ALA A 134 -12.96 -15.54 -4.83
N THR A 135 -13.01 -16.74 -4.25
CA THR A 135 -14.28 -17.34 -3.78
C THR A 135 -14.83 -16.57 -2.59
N VAL A 136 -13.97 -16.13 -1.65
CA VAL A 136 -14.40 -15.28 -0.52
C VAL A 136 -14.99 -13.96 -1.01
N LYS A 137 -14.35 -13.30 -1.99
CA LYS A 137 -14.85 -12.05 -2.58
C LYS A 137 -16.19 -12.19 -3.28
N ARG A 138 -16.40 -13.31 -4.00
CA ARG A 138 -17.65 -13.59 -4.71
C ARG A 138 -18.75 -14.15 -3.80
N ARG A 139 -18.46 -14.38 -2.52
CA ARG A 139 -19.35 -15.03 -1.55
C ARG A 139 -19.83 -16.41 -2.04
N GLU A 140 -18.94 -17.09 -2.76
CA GLU A 140 -19.13 -18.48 -3.20
C GLU A 140 -18.73 -19.44 -2.08
N PRO A 141 -19.16 -20.72 -2.14
CA PRO A 141 -18.64 -21.74 -1.24
C PRO A 141 -17.11 -21.70 -1.19
N LEU A 142 -16.55 -21.63 0.02
CA LEU A 142 -15.12 -21.48 0.22
C LEU A 142 -14.38 -22.70 -0.34
N VAL A 143 -13.58 -22.47 -1.38
CA VAL A 143 -12.58 -23.43 -1.82
C VAL A 143 -11.35 -23.21 -0.96
N SER A 144 -10.93 -24.23 -0.21
CA SER A 144 -9.74 -24.18 0.64
C SER A 144 -8.94 -25.48 0.56
N THR A 145 -7.65 -25.36 0.81
CA THR A 145 -6.72 -26.49 0.87
C THR A 145 -6.08 -26.53 2.25
N GLU A 146 -5.81 -27.73 2.77
CA GLU A 146 -5.13 -27.89 4.05
C GLU A 146 -3.62 -27.88 3.83
N TRP A 147 -2.92 -26.99 4.52
CA TRP A 147 -1.48 -26.80 4.42
C TRP A 147 -0.83 -27.13 5.76
N GLU A 148 0.33 -27.78 5.73
CA GLU A 148 1.17 -27.90 6.92
C GLU A 148 1.79 -26.55 7.29
N CYS A 149 1.80 -26.21 8.57
CA CYS A 149 2.41 -24.98 9.08
C CYS A 149 3.86 -25.25 9.50
N ARG A 150 4.79 -25.19 8.53
CA ARG A 150 6.22 -25.45 8.79
C ARG A 150 6.95 -24.16 9.14
N GLU A 151 6.78 -23.13 8.32
CA GLU A 151 7.44 -21.84 8.48
C GLU A 151 6.40 -20.72 8.44
N VAL A 152 6.38 -19.89 9.49
CA VAL A 152 5.47 -18.76 9.60
C VAL A 152 6.26 -17.51 9.97
N HIS A 153 6.12 -16.48 9.15
CA HIS A 153 6.87 -15.22 9.30
C HIS A 153 5.95 -14.01 9.12
N ASP A 154 6.27 -12.92 9.81
CA ASP A 154 5.87 -11.59 9.37
C ASP A 154 6.65 -11.19 8.11
N GLU A 155 6.23 -10.10 7.47
CA GLU A 155 6.79 -9.71 6.17
C GLU A 155 8.26 -9.26 6.25
N ALA A 156 8.62 -8.49 7.27
CA ALA A 156 10.00 -8.05 7.46
C ALA A 156 10.96 -9.23 7.55
N ARG A 157 10.59 -10.25 8.34
CA ARG A 157 11.37 -11.47 8.50
C ARG A 157 11.37 -12.33 7.24
N ALA A 158 10.24 -12.45 6.54
CA ALA A 158 10.15 -13.23 5.32
C ALA A 158 11.04 -12.68 4.19
N PHE A 159 11.23 -11.36 4.15
CA PHE A 159 12.10 -10.70 3.18
C PHE A 159 13.53 -10.46 3.68
N GLU A 160 13.86 -10.92 4.89
CA GLU A 160 15.16 -10.72 5.54
C GLU A 160 15.61 -9.25 5.58
N LEU A 161 14.64 -8.34 5.71
CA LEU A 161 14.90 -6.90 5.74
C LEU A 161 15.28 -6.47 7.16
N PRO A 162 16.31 -5.62 7.32
CA PRO A 162 16.59 -5.05 8.62
C PRO A 162 15.47 -4.05 9.02
N PRO A 163 15.20 -3.86 10.32
CA PRO A 163 14.03 -3.11 10.79
C PRO A 163 13.89 -1.70 10.22
N GLU A 164 14.99 -1.03 9.90
CA GLU A 164 15.01 0.32 9.35
C GLU A 164 14.60 0.40 7.86
N ARG A 165 14.64 -0.74 7.14
CA ARG A 165 14.30 -0.84 5.71
C ARG A 165 12.87 -1.30 5.48
N TYR A 166 12.23 -1.91 6.47
CA TYR A 166 10.82 -2.27 6.42
C TYR A 166 9.95 -1.20 7.10
N VAL A 167 9.03 -0.61 6.35
CA VAL A 167 8.18 0.49 6.80
C VAL A 167 6.73 0.08 6.70
N ARG A 168 6.11 -0.17 7.85
CA ARG A 168 4.68 -0.50 7.93
C ARG A 168 3.84 0.75 8.09
N LEU A 169 2.96 1.02 7.10
CA LEU A 169 1.99 2.12 7.10
C LEU A 169 0.58 1.56 6.92
N PRO A 170 -0.12 1.18 8.00
CA PRO A 170 -1.43 0.55 7.88
C PRO A 170 -2.46 1.50 7.24
N VAL A 171 -2.91 1.17 6.04
CA VAL A 171 -3.97 1.89 5.33
C VAL A 171 -5.09 0.92 4.96
N THR A 172 -6.30 1.24 5.41
CA THR A 172 -7.49 0.45 5.10
C THR A 172 -7.70 0.37 3.60
N ASP A 173 -8.08 -0.80 3.09
CA ASP A 173 -8.31 -0.96 1.67
C ASP A 173 -9.42 -0.01 1.18
N HIS A 174 -9.26 0.51 -0.03
CA HIS A 174 -10.18 1.45 -0.70
C HIS A 174 -10.22 2.90 -0.14
N THR A 175 -9.60 3.19 1.00
CA THR A 175 -9.61 4.53 1.60
C THR A 175 -8.37 5.35 1.24
N ARG A 176 -8.37 6.64 1.59
CA ARG A 176 -7.13 7.42 1.74
C ARG A 176 -6.34 6.97 2.99
N PRO A 177 -5.03 7.24 3.09
CA PRO A 177 -4.29 7.13 4.35
C PRO A 177 -4.77 8.17 5.38
N ARG A 178 -4.70 7.85 6.68
CA ARG A 178 -4.92 8.82 7.77
C ARG A 178 -3.90 9.96 7.73
N ASP A 179 -4.24 11.12 8.28
CA ASP A 179 -3.33 12.28 8.28
C ASP A 179 -2.02 11.97 9.06
N GLU A 180 -2.10 11.19 10.13
CA GLU A 180 -0.95 10.72 10.90
C GLU A 180 -0.09 9.73 10.11
N THR A 181 -0.72 8.88 9.29
CA THR A 181 0.00 7.97 8.37
C THR A 181 0.72 8.74 7.27
N VAL A 182 0.11 9.81 6.75
CA VAL A 182 0.75 10.71 5.77
C VAL A 182 1.94 11.43 6.38
N GLU A 183 1.82 11.90 7.62
CA GLU A 183 2.93 12.53 8.36
C GLU A 183 4.12 11.58 8.52
N ARG A 184 3.88 10.34 8.99
CA ARG A 184 4.94 9.33 9.11
C ARG A 184 5.56 8.97 7.77
N PHE A 185 4.76 8.91 6.71
CA PHE A 185 5.28 8.69 5.35
C PHE A 185 6.25 9.80 4.94
N ILE A 186 5.86 11.06 5.10
CA ILE A 186 6.73 12.21 4.79
C ILE A 186 8.00 12.19 5.64
N GLN A 187 7.88 11.92 6.94
CA GLN A 187 9.03 11.83 7.84
C GLN A 187 10.00 10.74 7.36
N LYS A 188 9.49 9.57 6.96
CA LYS A 188 10.33 8.49 6.45
C LYS A 188 10.95 8.83 5.10
N VAL A 189 10.22 9.46 4.18
CA VAL A 189 10.75 9.91 2.88
C VAL A 189 11.90 10.91 3.09
N ARG A 190 11.76 11.84 4.04
CA ARG A 190 12.81 12.81 4.38
C ARG A 190 14.05 12.19 5.02
N SER A 191 13.92 11.00 5.60
CA SER A 191 15.01 10.29 6.28
C SER A 191 15.57 9.13 5.45
N LEU A 192 15.21 9.03 4.16
CA LEU A 192 15.78 8.01 3.28
C LEU A 192 17.27 8.32 3.05
N ASP A 193 18.07 7.26 3.00
CA ASP A 193 19.47 7.38 2.60
C ASP A 193 19.60 7.91 1.17
N GLU A 194 20.71 8.59 0.88
CA GLU A 194 21.02 9.00 -0.47
C GLU A 194 21.08 7.78 -1.40
N GLY A 195 20.40 7.85 -2.54
CA GLY A 195 20.34 6.75 -3.50
C GLY A 195 19.41 5.59 -3.11
N ALA A 196 18.67 5.70 -1.99
CA ALA A 196 17.65 4.73 -1.62
C ALA A 196 16.66 4.44 -2.75
N HIS A 197 16.21 3.19 -2.85
CA HIS A 197 15.10 2.80 -3.72
C HIS A 197 13.88 2.46 -2.85
N VAL A 198 12.74 3.06 -3.17
CA VAL A 198 11.49 2.85 -2.43
C VAL A 198 10.61 1.86 -3.18
N HIS A 199 10.30 0.73 -2.56
CA HIS A 199 9.30 -0.20 -3.06
C HIS A 199 8.00 -0.10 -2.25
N LEU A 200 6.91 0.25 -2.91
CA LEU A 200 5.59 0.37 -2.31
C LEU A 200 4.74 -0.81 -2.73
N HIS A 201 4.04 -1.46 -1.80
CA HIS A 201 3.07 -2.48 -2.16
C HIS A 201 1.81 -2.43 -1.31
N CYS A 202 0.78 -3.10 -1.81
CA CYS A 202 -0.38 -3.49 -1.02
C CYS A 202 -0.90 -4.81 -1.60
N ARG A 203 -1.99 -5.36 -1.05
CA ARG A 203 -2.53 -6.64 -1.52
C ARG A 203 -2.66 -6.78 -3.05
N GLY A 204 -3.20 -5.75 -3.71
CA GLY A 204 -3.50 -5.78 -5.15
C GLY A 204 -2.64 -4.90 -6.03
N GLY A 205 -1.70 -4.14 -5.47
CA GLY A 205 -0.81 -3.25 -6.23
C GLY A 205 -1.48 -2.08 -6.96
N LYS A 206 -2.73 -1.77 -6.60
CA LYS A 206 -3.57 -0.74 -7.25
C LYS A 206 -3.80 0.43 -6.32
N GLY A 207 -5.00 0.57 -5.75
CA GLY A 207 -5.45 1.78 -5.04
C GLY A 207 -4.44 2.39 -4.05
N ARG A 208 -4.05 1.65 -3.01
CA ARG A 208 -3.09 2.16 -1.99
C ARG A 208 -1.72 2.42 -2.58
N THR A 209 -1.20 1.47 -3.36
CA THR A 209 0.13 1.57 -3.94
C THR A 209 0.26 2.73 -4.93
N ALA A 210 -0.68 2.86 -5.86
CA ALA A 210 -0.75 3.99 -6.80
C ALA A 210 -0.89 5.32 -6.04
N THR A 211 -1.69 5.36 -4.96
CA THR A 211 -1.82 6.56 -4.12
C THR A 211 -0.46 6.99 -3.61
N PHE A 212 0.26 6.14 -2.89
CA PHE A 212 1.55 6.51 -2.30
C PHE A 212 2.66 6.76 -3.31
N MET A 213 2.68 6.04 -4.44
CA MET A 213 3.60 6.38 -5.54
C MET A 213 3.32 7.78 -6.07
N CYS A 214 2.05 8.16 -6.21
CA CYS A 214 1.66 9.51 -6.60
C CYS A 214 1.99 10.55 -5.52
N LEU A 215 1.84 10.24 -4.23
CA LEU A 215 2.28 11.14 -3.15
C LEU A 215 3.78 11.39 -3.20
N LEU A 216 4.61 10.34 -3.36
CA LEU A 216 6.05 10.47 -3.52
C LEU A 216 6.39 11.34 -4.72
N ASP A 217 5.71 11.08 -5.84
CA ASP A 217 5.88 11.85 -7.06
C ASP A 217 5.56 13.34 -6.85
N MET A 218 4.44 13.65 -6.17
CA MET A 218 4.07 15.00 -5.82
C MET A 218 5.11 15.69 -4.94
N LEU A 219 5.65 15.01 -3.92
CA LEU A 219 6.69 15.58 -3.06
C LEU A 219 7.91 16.04 -3.87
N HIS A 220 8.30 15.31 -4.91
CA HIS A 220 9.44 15.69 -5.76
C HIS A 220 9.09 16.68 -6.87
N ASN A 221 7.88 16.58 -7.44
CA ASN A 221 7.59 17.16 -8.75
C ASN A 221 6.41 18.14 -8.79
N ALA A 222 5.64 18.29 -7.70
CA ALA A 222 4.47 19.18 -7.71
C ALA A 222 4.84 20.67 -7.90
N GLY A 223 6.04 21.09 -7.52
CA GLY A 223 6.52 22.46 -7.75
C GLY A 223 6.65 22.84 -9.23
N ARG A 224 6.75 21.84 -10.13
CA ARG A 224 6.92 22.03 -11.58
C ARG A 224 5.81 21.41 -12.44
N LEU A 225 5.14 20.37 -11.94
CA LEU A 225 4.09 19.65 -12.68
C LEU A 225 2.70 19.90 -12.08
N SER A 226 1.72 20.03 -12.98
CA SER A 226 0.31 20.10 -12.60
C SER A 226 -0.17 18.78 -12.00
N LEU A 227 -1.27 18.84 -11.25
CA LEU A 227 -1.93 17.64 -10.72
C LEU A 227 -2.28 16.66 -11.84
N GLU A 228 -2.87 17.14 -12.94
CA GLU A 228 -3.25 16.31 -14.08
C GLU A 228 -2.05 15.62 -14.73
N ALA A 229 -0.91 16.30 -14.88
CA ALA A 229 0.29 15.69 -15.45
C ALA A 229 0.82 14.54 -14.56
N LEU A 230 0.85 14.76 -13.24
CA LEU A 230 1.27 13.75 -12.27
C LEU A 230 0.30 12.55 -12.22
N LEU A 231 -1.00 12.80 -12.26
CA LEU A 231 -2.01 11.73 -12.28
C LEU A 231 -1.97 10.93 -13.59
N ALA A 232 -1.86 11.61 -14.73
CA ALA A 232 -1.79 10.96 -16.04
C ALA A 232 -0.57 10.04 -16.15
N ARG A 233 0.60 10.50 -15.67
CA ARG A 233 1.82 9.67 -15.72
C ARG A 233 1.80 8.49 -14.76
N GLN A 234 1.26 8.67 -13.56
CA GLN A 234 1.09 7.54 -12.62
C GLN A 234 0.06 6.53 -13.14
N ALA A 235 -1.00 6.99 -13.81
CA ALA A 235 -1.97 6.12 -14.47
C ALA A 235 -1.33 5.32 -15.62
N ARG A 236 -0.50 5.97 -16.45
CA ARG A 236 0.27 5.28 -17.52
C ARG A 236 1.27 4.28 -16.95
N LEU A 237 2.01 4.67 -15.91
CA LEU A 237 3.03 3.85 -15.26
C LEU A 237 2.45 2.58 -14.62
N GLY A 238 1.33 2.71 -13.90
CA GLY A 238 0.76 1.61 -13.11
C GLY A 238 -0.47 0.93 -13.70
N GLY A 239 -1.01 1.43 -14.82
CA GLY A 239 -2.27 0.94 -15.39
C GLY A 239 -3.49 1.14 -14.47
N TYR A 240 -3.41 2.07 -13.51
CA TYR A 240 -4.48 2.37 -12.56
C TYR A 240 -4.66 3.88 -12.40
N ASP A 241 -5.80 4.39 -12.88
CA ASP A 241 -6.12 5.81 -12.79
C ASP A 241 -6.76 6.16 -11.44
N LEU A 242 -6.08 7.02 -10.67
CA LEU A 242 -6.57 7.51 -9.38
C LEU A 242 -7.76 8.48 -9.52
N ARG A 243 -8.02 9.00 -10.72
CA ARG A 243 -9.19 9.83 -11.05
C ARG A 243 -10.46 9.01 -11.26
N LYS A 244 -10.32 7.69 -11.43
CA LYS A 244 -11.44 6.79 -11.72
C LYS A 244 -12.57 6.99 -10.71
N GLU A 245 -13.75 7.27 -11.25
CA GLU A 245 -14.96 7.37 -10.45
C GLU A 245 -15.38 6.00 -9.92
N ALA A 246 -15.88 5.98 -8.70
CA ALA A 246 -16.47 4.77 -8.15
C ALA A 246 -17.86 4.57 -8.75
N ASP A 247 -18.25 3.31 -8.91
CA ASP A 247 -19.65 2.95 -9.09
C ASP A 247 -20.47 3.54 -7.92
N PRO A 248 -21.43 4.45 -8.17
CA PRO A 248 -22.20 5.10 -7.12
C PRO A 248 -22.98 4.13 -6.23
N THR A 249 -23.30 2.93 -6.74
CA THR A 249 -23.99 1.88 -5.98
C THR A 249 -23.06 1.11 -5.04
N SER A 250 -21.74 1.26 -5.20
CA SER A 250 -20.77 0.58 -4.38
C SER A 250 -20.68 1.20 -2.99
N ARG A 251 -20.73 0.36 -1.94
CA ARG A 251 -20.39 0.75 -0.55
C ARG A 251 -19.00 1.39 -0.41
N LYS A 252 -18.14 1.24 -1.42
CA LYS A 252 -16.77 1.78 -1.45
C LYS A 252 -16.71 3.20 -2.01
N ALA A 253 -17.78 3.67 -2.67
CA ALA A 253 -17.79 4.94 -3.40
C ALA A 253 -17.44 6.17 -2.54
N PRO A 254 -17.98 6.33 -1.31
CA PRO A 254 -17.64 7.49 -0.48
C PRO A 254 -16.15 7.56 -0.13
N TYR A 255 -15.49 6.42 0.04
CA TYR A 255 -14.06 6.36 0.38
C TYR A 255 -13.16 6.64 -0.82
N ILE A 256 -13.56 6.22 -2.02
CA ILE A 256 -12.86 6.53 -3.27
C ILE A 256 -12.97 8.02 -3.58
N ALA A 257 -14.16 8.61 -3.40
CA ALA A 257 -14.37 10.05 -3.54
C ALA A 257 -13.52 10.86 -2.54
N GLU A 258 -13.50 10.47 -1.26
CA GLU A 258 -12.65 11.10 -0.26
C GLU A 258 -11.15 10.99 -0.62
N ARG A 259 -10.73 9.84 -1.18
CA ARG A 259 -9.35 9.67 -1.64
C ARG A 259 -8.96 10.61 -2.77
N ARG A 260 -9.85 10.86 -3.73
CA ARG A 260 -9.63 11.85 -4.80
C ARG A 260 -9.43 13.26 -4.23
N ALA A 261 -10.35 13.70 -3.37
CA ALA A 261 -10.25 14.99 -2.70
C ALA A 261 -8.97 15.12 -1.84
N PHE A 262 -8.54 14.03 -1.19
CA PHE A 262 -7.27 14.01 -0.48
C PHE A 262 -6.06 14.19 -1.40
N ILE A 263 -6.04 13.54 -2.57
CA ILE A 263 -4.95 13.65 -3.53
C ILE A 263 -4.81 15.09 -4.03
N GLU A 264 -5.92 15.76 -4.34
CA GLU A 264 -5.94 17.19 -4.69
C GLU A 264 -5.36 18.05 -3.58
N ARG A 265 -5.78 17.81 -2.33
CA ARG A 265 -5.27 18.54 -1.16
C ARG A 265 -3.78 18.27 -0.90
N PHE A 266 -3.33 17.05 -1.13
CA PHE A 266 -1.92 16.68 -0.96
C PHE A 266 -1.03 17.32 -2.03
N HIS A 267 -1.53 17.44 -3.28
CA HIS A 267 -0.81 18.19 -4.31
C HIS A 267 -0.60 19.65 -3.91
N ALA A 268 -1.63 20.32 -3.37
CA ALA A 268 -1.51 21.68 -2.86
C ALA A 268 -0.44 21.78 -1.74
N TYR A 269 -0.41 20.82 -0.81
CA TYR A 269 0.64 20.74 0.20
C TYR A 269 2.03 20.57 -0.40
N ALA A 270 2.21 19.62 -1.31
CA ALA A 270 3.50 19.29 -1.90
C ALA A 270 4.06 20.43 -2.77
N ARG A 271 3.18 21.23 -3.38
CA ARG A 271 3.57 22.48 -4.06
C ARG A 271 4.17 23.51 -3.12
N GLU A 272 3.57 23.66 -1.94
CA GLU A 272 4.02 24.61 -0.93
C GLU A 272 5.20 24.08 -0.10
N ASN A 273 5.39 22.75 -0.07
CA ASN A 273 6.40 22.08 0.71
C ASN A 273 7.11 20.98 -0.11
N PRO A 274 7.92 21.34 -1.12
CA PRO A 274 8.70 20.37 -1.90
C PRO A 274 9.55 19.49 -0.97
N GLY A 275 9.59 18.18 -1.24
CA GLY A 275 10.24 17.18 -0.39
C GLY A 275 9.59 16.98 0.98
N GLY A 276 8.40 17.54 1.22
CA GLY A 276 7.72 17.50 2.51
C GLY A 276 8.34 18.45 3.55
N ALA A 277 8.96 19.53 3.07
CA ALA A 277 9.63 20.56 3.87
C ALA A 277 9.32 21.97 3.32
N PRO A 278 9.32 23.03 4.15
CA PRO A 278 9.73 23.02 5.56
C PRO A 278 8.68 22.48 6.53
N LEU A 279 7.38 22.46 6.17
CA LEU A 279 6.33 21.95 7.05
C LEU A 279 6.01 20.49 6.78
N GLY A 280 5.80 19.72 7.85
CA GLY A 280 5.09 18.45 7.79
C GLY A 280 3.62 18.64 7.41
N TRP A 281 2.94 17.54 7.07
CA TRP A 281 1.55 17.53 6.65
C TRP A 281 0.61 18.04 7.74
N LEU A 282 0.74 17.56 8.97
CA LEU A 282 -0.14 17.97 10.07
C LEU A 282 0.02 19.46 10.40
N ALA A 283 1.25 19.95 10.40
CA ALA A 283 1.54 21.37 10.64
C ALA A 283 0.97 22.25 9.52
N TRP A 284 1.02 21.80 8.27
CA TRP A 284 0.41 22.51 7.15
C TRP A 284 -1.13 22.51 7.24
N LEU A 285 -1.74 21.39 7.60
CA LEU A 285 -3.18 21.30 7.82
C LEU A 285 -3.67 22.26 8.91
N ALA A 286 -2.92 22.38 10.02
CA ALA A 286 -3.27 23.27 11.14
C ALA A 286 -3.32 24.75 10.74
N ARG A 287 -2.54 25.15 9.71
CA ARG A 287 -2.55 26.53 9.17
C ARG A 287 -3.72 26.80 8.23
N ARG A 288 -4.45 25.77 7.81
CA ARG A 288 -5.55 25.82 6.85
C ARG A 288 -6.72 24.96 7.34
N PRO A 289 -7.39 25.38 8.44
CA PRO A 289 -8.59 24.68 8.88
C PRO A 289 -9.58 24.60 7.72
N LEU A 290 -10.15 23.41 7.51
CA LEU A 290 -11.17 23.21 6.49
C LEU A 290 -12.35 24.14 6.80
N ASN A 291 -12.78 24.93 5.82
CA ASN A 291 -14.03 25.68 5.95
C ASN A 291 -15.16 24.68 6.23
N PRO A 292 -15.99 24.87 7.27
CA PRO A 292 -16.98 23.89 7.71
C PRO A 292 -18.12 23.62 6.70
N GLU A 293 -18.15 24.30 5.55
CA GLU A 293 -19.25 24.24 4.58
C GLU A 293 -19.27 23.00 3.66
N HIS A 294 -18.30 22.08 3.77
CA HIS A 294 -18.29 20.84 2.96
C HIS A 294 -18.58 19.56 3.76
N LYS A 295 -19.45 19.67 4.78
CA LYS A 295 -20.16 18.52 5.36
C LYS A 295 -21.59 18.48 4.79
N GLY A 296 -21.70 18.06 3.53
CA GLY A 296 -22.96 17.63 2.89
C GLY A 296 -22.87 16.15 2.55
#